data_AF-U5D1J2-F1
#
_entry.id   AF-U5D1J2-F1
#
_cell.length_a   1.000
_cell.length_b   1.000
_cell.length_c   1.000
_cell.angle_alpha   90.00
_cell.angle_beta   90.00
_cell.angle_gamma   90.00
#
_symmetry.space_group_name_H-M   'P 1'
#
loop_
_entity.id
_entity.type
_entity.pdbx_description
1 polymer ?
#
loop_
_entity_poly.entity_id
_entity_poly.type
_entity_poly.pdbx_seq_one_letter_code
_entity_poly.pdbx_strand_id
1 'polypeptide(L)' 'MLIPKKNRNEVYKYLFQEGVLHAKKDYNLEKHPNIDVPNLHVIKLMQSFKSKEYVRETFAWMH' A
#
# COMPACT_ATOMS: atom_id res chain seq x y z
N MET A 1 -0.56 1.16 12.58
CA MET A 1 -1.52 2.24 12.25
C MET A 1 -2.92 1.68 12.34
N LEU A 2 -3.85 2.40 12.96
CA LEU A 2 -5.27 2.03 12.96
C LEU A 2 -5.83 2.35 11.56
N ILE A 3 -5.98 1.32 10.74
CA ILE A 3 -6.52 1.44 9.37
C ILE A 3 -7.88 0.73 9.34
N PRO A 4 -8.95 1.33 8.78
CA PRO A 4 -10.25 0.67 8.66
C PRO A 4 -10.14 -0.69 7.96
N LYS A 5 -10.97 -1.66 8.36
CA LYS A 5 -10.96 -3.00 7.73
C LYS A 5 -11.32 -2.94 6.25
N LYS A 6 -12.21 -2.02 5.85
CA LYS A 6 -12.60 -1.82 4.45
C LYS A 6 -11.39 -1.49 3.56
N ASN A 7 -10.61 -0.47 3.94
CA ASN A 7 -9.41 -0.07 3.20
C ASN A 7 -8.34 -1.17 3.15
N ARG A 8 -8.18 -1.95 4.23
CA ARG A 8 -7.27 -3.10 4.23
C ARG A 8 -7.68 -4.15 3.20
N ASN A 9 -8.96 -4.53 3.21
CA ASN A 9 -9.47 -5.53 2.28
C ASN A 9 -9.36 -5.06 0.81
N GLU A 10 -9.55 -3.78 0.54
CA GLU A 10 -9.37 -3.19 -0.81
C GLU A 10 -7.93 -3.34 -1.29
N VAL A 11 -6.95 -2.99 -0.44
CA VAL A 11 -5.52 -3.12 -0.75
C VAL A 11 -5.14 -4.59 -0.94
N TYR A 12 -5.67 -5.50 -0.13
CA TYR A 12 -5.36 -6.92 -0.26
C TYR A 12 -5.92 -7.50 -1.56
N LYS A 13 -7.17 -7.17 -1.90
CA LYS A 13 -7.78 -7.58 -3.17
C LYS A 13 -6.93 -7.13 -4.34
N TYR A 14 -6.55 -5.85 -4.37
CA TYR A 14 -5.72 -5.30 -5.44
C TYR A 14 -4.35 -6.00 -5.50
N LEU A 15 -3.67 -6.17 -4.36
CA LEU A 15 -2.37 -6.82 -4.30
C LEU A 15 -2.43 -8.28 -4.79
N PHE A 16 -3.49 -9.02 -4.46
CA PHE A 16 -3.66 -10.41 -4.92
C PHE A 16 -4.11 -10.50 -6.38
N GLN A 17 -4.82 -9.49 -6.91
CA GLN A 17 -5.22 -9.44 -8.31
C GLN A 17 -4.05 -9.13 -9.24
N GLU A 18 -3.27 -8.10 -8.93
CA GLU A 18 -2.16 -7.65 -9.78
C GLU A 18 -0.83 -8.34 -9.45
N GLY A 19 -0.66 -8.81 -8.20
CA GLY A 19 0.59 -9.39 -7.71
C GLY A 19 1.69 -8.37 -7.38
N VAL A 20 1.55 -7.12 -7.83
CA VAL A 20 2.47 -6.02 -7.58
C VAL A 20 1.68 -4.77 -7.20
N LEU A 21 2.21 -4.00 -6.25
CA LEU A 21 1.67 -2.70 -5.88
C LEU A 21 2.80 -1.68 -5.87
N HIS A 22 2.53 -0.55 -6.50
CA HIS A 22 3.40 0.61 -6.50
C HIS A 22 2.84 1.69 -5.59
N ALA A 23 3.64 2.47 -4.87
CA ALA A 23 3.14 3.64 -4.14
C ALA A 23 4.22 4.71 -4.02
N LYS A 24 4.01 5.85 -4.71
CA LYS A 24 4.86 7.03 -4.58
C LYS A 24 4.96 7.41 -3.10
N LYS A 25 6.15 7.71 -2.57
CA LYS A 25 6.36 8.12 -1.17
C LYS A 25 5.89 9.55 -0.88
N ASP A 26 4.61 9.80 -1.16
CA ASP A 26 3.90 11.02 -0.81
C ASP A 26 2.80 10.69 0.21
N TYR A 27 2.99 11.11 1.45
CA TYR A 27 2.08 10.79 2.55
C TYR A 27 0.82 11.66 2.58
N ASN A 28 0.83 12.80 1.88
CA ASN A 28 -0.29 13.74 1.85
C ASN A 28 -1.23 13.49 0.65
N LEU A 29 -0.85 12.57 -0.24
CA LEU A 29 -1.69 12.19 -1.36
C LEU A 29 -3.00 11.54 -0.86
N GLU A 30 -4.11 12.21 -1.17
CA GLU A 30 -5.45 11.89 -0.69
C GLU A 30 -5.91 10.49 -1.12
N LYS A 31 -5.50 10.07 -2.32
CA LYS A 31 -5.87 8.79 -2.93
C LYS A 31 -4.71 8.20 -3.72
N HIS A 32 -4.61 6.88 -3.70
CA HIS A 32 -3.74 6.13 -4.58
C HIS A 32 -4.34 6.07 -6.01
N PRO A 33 -3.56 6.20 -7.10
CA PRO A 33 -4.11 6.24 -8.47
C PRO A 33 -4.96 5.01 -8.87
N ASN A 34 -4.63 3.83 -8.32
CA ASN A 34 -5.29 2.58 -8.71
C ASN A 34 -6.29 2.06 -7.66
N ILE A 35 -6.33 2.66 -6.47
CA ILE A 35 -7.11 2.15 -5.34
C ILE A 35 -7.74 3.34 -4.61
N ASP A 36 -9.03 3.29 -4.30
CA ASP A 36 -9.76 4.34 -3.57
C ASP A 36 -9.43 4.33 -2.06
N VAL A 37 -8.15 4.39 -1.74
CA VAL A 37 -7.62 4.45 -0.38
C VAL A 37 -6.53 5.51 -0.28
N PRO A 38 -6.38 6.17 0.88
CA PRO A 38 -5.29 7.12 1.11
C PRO A 38 -3.93 6.46 0.94
N ASN A 39 -3.01 7.15 0.28
CA ASN A 39 -1.69 6.61 -0.03
C ASN A 39 -0.90 6.29 1.26
N LEU A 40 -1.11 7.08 2.31
CA LEU A 40 -0.58 6.81 3.66
C LEU A 40 -0.95 5.40 4.17
N HIS A 41 -2.20 4.97 3.97
CA HIS A 41 -2.66 3.65 4.42
C HIS A 41 -1.97 2.54 3.63
N VAL A 42 -1.78 2.73 2.33
CA VAL A 42 -1.10 1.77 1.44
C VAL A 42 0.36 1.61 1.87
N ILE A 43 1.09 2.73 2.01
CA ILE A 43 2.51 2.72 2.41
C ILE A 43 2.68 2.04 3.77
N LYS A 44 1.86 2.41 4.77
CA LYS A 44 1.97 1.82 6.12
C LYS A 44 1.55 0.35 6.18
N LEU A 45 0.61 -0.09 5.33
CA LEU A 45 0.27 -1.51 5.18
C LEU A 45 1.42 -2.30 4.57
N MET A 46 1.99 -1.82 3.46
CA MET A 46 3.12 -2.48 2.81
C MET A 46 4.35 -2.54 3.73
N GLN A 47 4.61 -1.49 4.50
CA GLN A 47 5.66 -1.49 5.53
C GLN A 47 5.43 -2.59 6.59
N SER A 48 4.18 -2.78 7.04
CA SER A 48 3.84 -3.84 7.99
C SER A 48 3.92 -5.25 7.39
N PHE A 49 3.73 -5.40 6.08
CA PHE A 49 3.90 -6.67 5.39
C PHE A 49 5.36 -6.99 5.15
N LYS A 50 6.16 -5.98 4.84
CA LYS A 50 7.60 -6.14 4.70
C LYS A 50 8.25 -6.56 6.03
N SER A 51 7.82 -5.98 7.15
CA SER A 51 8.32 -6.38 8.48
C SER A 51 7.96 -7.80 8.88
N LYS A 52 6.96 -8.40 8.24
CA LYS A 52 6.54 -9.81 8.43
C LYS A 52 7.05 -10.73 7.32
N GLU A 53 7.91 -10.20 6.44
CA GLU A 53 8.52 -10.94 5.33
C GLU A 53 7.52 -11.48 4.29
N TYR A 54 6.30 -10.96 4.25
CA TYR A 54 5.28 -11.39 3.27
C TYR A 54 5.49 -10.78 1.88
N VAL A 55 6.13 -9.62 1.81
CA VAL A 55 6.37 -8.90 0.55
C VAL A 55 7.82 -8.44 0.46
N ARG A 56 8.30 -8.31 -0.78
CA ARG A 56 9.59 -7.67 -1.08
C ARG A 56 9.32 -6.23 -1.48
N GLU A 57 9.95 -5.30 -0.78
CA GLU A 57 9.96 -3.89 -1.15
C GLU A 57 11.21 -3.61 -1.98
N THR A 58 11.05 -2.90 -3.08
CA THR A 58 12.15 -2.32 -3.86
C THR A 58 11.89 -0.82 -3.92
N PHE A 59 12.88 -0.03 -3.51
CA PHE A 59 12.79 1.41 -3.58
C PHE A 59 13.40 1.89 -4.89
N ALA A 60 12.64 2.64 -5.69
CA ALA A 60 13.14 3.21 -6.93
C ALA A 60 12.81 4.70 -6.96
N TRP A 61 13.72 5.56 -6.49
CA TRP A 61 13.61 7.02 -6.71
C TRP A 61 12.27 7.64 -6.24
N MET A 62 11.86 7.37 -4.99
CA MET A 62 10.58 7.83 -4.40
C MET A 62 9.32 7.27 -5.06
N HIS A 63 9.49 6.34 -6.00
CA HIS A 63 8.50 5.41 -6.48
C HIS A 63 8.62 4.13 -5.61
#